data_AF-N9WMC4-F1
#
_entry.id   AF-N9WMC4-F1
#
_cell.length_a   1.000
_cell.length_b   1.000
_cell.length_c   1.000
_cell.angle_alpha   90.00
_cell.angle_beta   90.00
_cell.angle_gamma   90.00
#
_symmetry.space_group_name_H-M   'P 1'
#
loop_
_entity.id
_entity.type
_entity.pdbx_description
1 polymer ?
#
loop_
_entity_poly.entity_id
_entity_poly.type
_entity_poly.pdbx_seq_one_letter_code
_entity_poly.pdbx_strand_id
1 'polypeptide(L)'
;MRIILNEIKKIFNLKTIFILILGIGILYKIFPSSYVEYFPNGQPATGIYEVMKEMQLKYGNTLDKDEFKDFKTNFRNEKIKLADKYLSNNEEAKKLGIESYSKLKTEAEDGLFDEPKDKSDITKLYEHIMFNKNSKEFWYLNAIDYIIERYNNKGSDQIENKPEWFKNRYKEIYSRPQPIIYDDIIRNYNVYIGGISLIIIASIMFALGSVFIKDKSLGVDYIQYSSNIGRKIINKKIIAGLISSIILTTVILGTSLLIYFISNGTSEFFNTNINSIFSYEYIIDIKYLQYIILTIIIIYIIAISTGLLTMFISNMGKNYIHVLSIGVPSCAVLIFISEKVVINDFLLLYRIQIIVIGLPIILIALGIILALRIKKSIKKRDILY
;
A
#
# COMPACT_ATOMS: atom_id res chain seq x y z
N MET A 1 24.78 26.95 8.06
CA MET A 1 23.66 26.21 8.70
C MET A 1 22.65 27.07 9.43
N ARG A 2 23.03 28.08 10.22
CA ARG A 2 22.11 28.86 11.07
C ARG A 2 20.86 29.41 10.36
N ILE A 3 21.01 29.96 9.15
CA ILE A 3 19.88 30.47 8.35
C ILE A 3 18.92 29.34 7.94
N ILE A 4 19.44 28.19 7.51
CA ILE A 4 18.62 27.03 7.10
C ILE A 4 17.79 26.55 8.27
N LEU A 5 18.40 26.42 9.47
CA LEU A 5 17.70 26.02 10.69
C LEU A 5 16.59 27.00 11.06
N ASN A 6 16.82 28.30 10.90
CA ASN A 6 15.77 29.31 11.15
C ASN A 6 14.61 29.19 10.15
N GLU A 7 14.88 28.92 8.87
CA GLU A 7 13.83 28.67 7.88
C GLU A 7 13.04 27.38 8.20
N ILE A 8 13.72 26.31 8.64
CA ILE A 8 13.07 25.08 9.11
C ILE A 8 12.17 25.37 10.32
N LYS A 9 12.63 26.15 11.30
CA LYS A 9 11.81 26.56 12.46
C LYS A 9 10.59 27.40 12.08
N LYS A 10 10.68 28.21 11.02
CA LYS A 10 9.53 28.97 10.51
C LYS A 10 8.45 28.04 9.93
N ILE A 11 8.88 27.00 9.21
CA ILE A 11 8.01 25.95 8.65
C ILE A 11 7.34 25.21 9.81
N PHE A 12 8.14 24.66 10.73
CA PHE A 12 7.67 23.92 11.92
C PHE A 12 7.46 24.81 13.14
N ASN A 13 6.64 25.84 13.00
CA ASN A 13 6.17 26.58 14.17
C ASN A 13 5.02 25.81 14.87
N LEU A 14 4.77 26.12 16.13
CA LEU A 14 3.79 25.38 16.96
C LEU A 14 2.39 25.33 16.32
N LYS A 15 1.94 26.43 15.68
CA LYS A 15 0.64 26.47 14.99
C LYS A 15 0.61 25.53 13.80
N THR A 16 1.66 25.53 12.97
CA THR A 16 1.77 24.60 11.84
C THR A 16 1.79 23.15 12.31
N ILE A 17 2.56 22.84 13.37
CA ILE A 17 2.66 21.48 13.92
C ILE A 17 1.29 21.00 14.41
N PHE A 18 0.56 21.84 15.16
CA PHE A 18 -0.76 21.48 15.67
C PHE A 18 -1.76 21.17 14.54
N ILE A 19 -1.80 22.03 13.50
CA ILE A 19 -2.68 21.81 12.34
C ILE A 19 -2.25 20.56 11.56
N LEU A 20 -0.94 20.32 11.40
CA LEU A 20 -0.44 19.11 10.76
C LEU A 20 -0.87 17.85 11.52
N ILE A 21 -0.72 17.81 12.84
CA ILE A 21 -1.12 16.64 13.65
C ILE A 21 -2.61 16.38 13.51
N LEU A 22 -3.46 17.41 13.61
CA LEU A 22 -4.91 17.27 13.42
C LEU A 22 -5.26 16.79 12.01
N GLY A 23 -4.67 17.41 10.98
CA GLY A 23 -4.91 17.05 9.59
C GLY A 23 -4.45 15.63 9.27
N ILE A 24 -3.27 15.23 9.74
CA ILE A 24 -2.75 13.87 9.60
C ILE A 24 -3.68 12.87 10.31
N GLY A 25 -4.13 13.16 11.53
CA GLY A 25 -5.05 12.28 12.27
C GLY A 25 -6.39 12.08 11.56
N ILE A 26 -7.00 13.16 11.06
CA ILE A 26 -8.25 13.10 10.31
C ILE A 26 -8.07 12.30 9.02
N LEU A 27 -7.05 12.63 8.23
CA LEU A 27 -6.80 11.92 6.97
C LEU A 27 -6.42 10.46 7.22
N TYR A 28 -5.70 10.15 8.29
CA TYR A 28 -5.37 8.78 8.67
C TYR A 28 -6.64 7.97 8.98
N LYS A 29 -7.61 8.55 9.68
CA LYS A 29 -8.87 7.86 9.98
C LYS A 29 -9.76 7.66 8.75
N ILE A 30 -9.66 8.55 7.75
CA ILE A 30 -10.47 8.47 6.54
C ILE A 30 -9.89 7.47 5.54
N PHE A 31 -8.57 7.44 5.36
CA PHE A 31 -7.94 6.72 4.25
C PHE A 31 -7.25 5.41 4.70
N PRO A 32 -6.15 5.43 5.46
CA PRO A 32 -5.37 4.22 5.77
C PRO A 32 -5.90 3.37 6.93
N SER A 33 -6.64 3.91 7.90
CA SER A 33 -6.90 3.20 9.17
C SER A 33 -7.63 1.87 9.01
N SER A 34 -8.54 1.76 8.04
CA SER A 34 -9.30 0.52 7.80
C SER A 34 -8.41 -0.65 7.40
N TYR A 35 -7.29 -0.40 6.72
CA TYR A 35 -6.32 -1.43 6.30
C TYR A 35 -5.41 -1.92 7.43
N VAL A 36 -5.56 -1.32 8.61
CA VAL A 36 -4.96 -1.75 9.87
C VAL A 36 -6.02 -2.38 10.77
N GLU A 37 -7.17 -1.70 10.93
CA GLU A 37 -8.24 -2.13 11.85
C GLU A 37 -8.92 -3.43 11.41
N TYR A 38 -9.07 -3.67 10.11
CA TYR A 38 -9.83 -4.79 9.57
C TYR A 38 -8.98 -5.81 8.81
N PHE A 39 -7.66 -5.77 8.92
CA PHE A 39 -6.82 -6.74 8.21
C PHE A 39 -6.54 -8.00 9.07
N PRO A 40 -6.67 -9.23 8.52
CA PRO A 40 -7.29 -9.58 7.23
C PRO A 40 -8.80 -9.38 7.23
N ASN A 41 -9.37 -8.96 6.09
CA ASN A 41 -10.76 -8.47 5.99
C ASN A 41 -11.82 -9.58 6.02
N GLY A 42 -12.02 -10.16 7.19
CA GLY A 42 -13.01 -11.20 7.44
C GLY A 42 -12.76 -12.49 6.67
N GLN A 43 -13.73 -13.40 6.71
CA GLN A 43 -13.64 -14.66 5.99
C GLN A 43 -14.05 -14.50 4.51
N PRO A 44 -13.41 -15.22 3.57
CA PRO A 44 -12.39 -16.27 3.77
C PRO A 44 -10.94 -15.75 3.93
N ALA A 45 -10.69 -14.45 3.79
CA ALA A 45 -9.35 -13.88 3.77
C ALA A 45 -8.55 -14.17 5.06
N THR A 46 -9.20 -14.13 6.22
CA THR A 46 -8.58 -14.51 7.50
C THR A 46 -8.09 -15.95 7.49
N GLY A 47 -8.92 -16.91 7.07
CA GLY A 47 -8.52 -18.31 6.97
C GLY A 47 -7.33 -18.52 6.03
N ILE A 48 -7.33 -17.88 4.85
CA ILE A 48 -6.22 -17.98 3.89
C ILE A 48 -4.94 -17.40 4.48
N TYR A 49 -5.00 -16.22 5.09
CA TYR A 49 -3.84 -15.58 5.71
C TYR A 49 -3.23 -16.46 6.80
N GLU A 50 -4.05 -17.01 7.71
CA GLU A 50 -3.56 -17.88 8.77
C GLU A 50 -2.97 -19.20 8.24
N VAL A 51 -3.62 -19.84 7.26
CA VAL A 51 -3.08 -21.05 6.60
C VAL A 51 -1.72 -20.75 5.97
N MET A 52 -1.58 -19.62 5.27
CA MET A 52 -0.32 -19.22 4.66
C MET A 52 0.78 -19.01 5.70
N LYS A 53 0.47 -18.44 6.87
CA LYS A 53 1.43 -18.32 7.97
C LYS A 53 1.90 -19.68 8.47
N GLU A 54 0.97 -20.60 8.74
CA GLU A 54 1.32 -21.95 9.17
C GLU A 54 2.14 -22.71 8.11
N MET A 55 1.79 -22.53 6.83
CA MET A 55 2.58 -23.06 5.71
C MET A 55 3.99 -22.49 5.70
N GLN A 56 4.16 -21.18 5.95
CA GLN A 56 5.50 -20.58 6.02
C GLN A 56 6.33 -21.14 7.17
N LEU A 57 5.71 -21.35 8.33
CA LEU A 57 6.38 -21.95 9.48
C LEU A 57 6.81 -23.40 9.22
N LYS A 58 6.03 -24.15 8.45
CA LYS A 58 6.28 -25.57 8.18
C LYS A 58 7.20 -25.83 6.97
N TYR A 59 7.00 -25.10 5.87
CA TYR A 59 7.67 -25.33 4.59
C TYR A 59 8.66 -24.21 4.20
N GLY A 60 8.71 -23.11 4.97
CA GLY A 60 9.56 -21.96 4.68
C GLY A 60 8.93 -20.99 3.66
N ASN A 61 9.75 -20.31 2.86
CA ASN A 61 9.28 -19.21 2.01
C ASN A 61 8.64 -19.65 0.69
N THR A 62 8.81 -20.90 0.30
CA THR A 62 8.37 -21.46 -0.99
C THR A 62 7.79 -22.83 -0.78
N LEU A 63 6.87 -23.22 -1.66
CA LEU A 63 6.22 -24.52 -1.67
C LEU A 63 6.65 -25.28 -2.92
N ASP A 64 7.41 -26.35 -2.73
CA ASP A 64 7.76 -27.30 -3.78
C ASP A 64 6.66 -28.37 -3.99
N LYS A 65 6.94 -29.36 -4.85
CA LYS A 65 5.96 -30.40 -5.20
C LYS A 65 5.73 -31.42 -4.07
N ASP A 66 6.78 -31.78 -3.35
CA ASP A 66 6.71 -32.77 -2.28
C ASP A 66 6.07 -32.15 -1.03
N GLU A 67 6.43 -30.90 -0.73
CA GLU A 67 5.78 -30.09 0.30
C GLU A 67 4.30 -29.83 -0.02
N PHE A 68 3.96 -29.56 -1.28
CA PHE A 68 2.56 -29.44 -1.69
C PHE A 68 1.80 -30.77 -1.52
N LYS A 69 2.44 -31.91 -1.78
CA LYS A 69 1.84 -33.22 -1.54
C LYS A 69 1.56 -33.42 -0.04
N ASP A 70 2.52 -33.11 0.82
CA ASP A 70 2.33 -33.13 2.28
C ASP A 70 1.23 -32.17 2.74
N PHE A 71 1.16 -30.96 2.16
CA PHE A 71 0.11 -29.99 2.45
C PHE A 71 -1.28 -30.53 2.09
N LYS A 72 -1.41 -31.09 0.88
CA LYS A 72 -2.67 -31.65 0.37
C LYS A 72 -3.14 -32.86 1.18
N THR A 73 -2.23 -33.66 1.73
CA THR A 73 -2.56 -34.87 2.48
C THR A 73 -2.48 -34.66 3.98
N ASN A 74 -1.28 -34.57 4.55
CA ASN A 74 -1.06 -34.67 5.98
C ASN A 74 -1.55 -33.41 6.70
N PHE A 75 -1.16 -32.23 6.22
CA PHE A 75 -1.59 -30.96 6.82
C PHE A 75 -3.12 -30.80 6.76
N ARG A 76 -3.73 -31.08 5.60
CA ARG A 76 -5.19 -31.06 5.45
C ARG A 76 -5.87 -32.07 6.39
N ASN A 77 -5.37 -33.30 6.48
CA ASN A 77 -5.96 -34.35 7.33
C ASN A 77 -5.90 -34.01 8.83
N GLU A 78 -4.86 -33.32 9.29
CA GLU A 78 -4.80 -32.81 10.67
C GLU A 78 -5.96 -31.86 10.96
N LYS A 79 -6.30 -30.97 10.03
CA LYS A 79 -7.41 -30.02 10.18
C LYS A 79 -8.78 -30.69 10.05
N ILE A 80 -8.90 -31.71 9.19
CA ILE A 80 -10.13 -32.52 9.08
C ILE A 80 -10.45 -33.20 10.41
N LYS A 81 -9.46 -33.80 11.09
CA LYS A 81 -9.67 -34.44 12.40
C LYS A 81 -10.23 -33.47 13.44
N LEU A 82 -9.84 -32.20 13.39
CA LEU A 82 -10.39 -31.17 14.28
C LEU A 82 -11.86 -30.85 13.95
N ALA A 83 -12.20 -30.73 12.67
CA ALA A 83 -13.57 -30.52 12.22
C ALA A 83 -14.48 -31.73 12.53
N ASP A 84 -14.01 -32.95 12.29
CA ASP A 84 -14.73 -34.19 12.62
C ASP A 84 -14.99 -34.29 14.12
N LYS A 85 -13.99 -33.93 14.95
CA LYS A 85 -14.16 -33.86 16.40
C LYS A 85 -15.20 -32.81 16.81
N TYR A 86 -15.25 -31.67 16.12
CA TYR A 86 -16.27 -30.65 16.37
C TYR A 86 -17.67 -31.19 16.03
N LEU A 87 -17.86 -31.81 14.86
CA LEU A 87 -19.14 -32.38 14.44
C LEU A 87 -19.60 -33.51 15.36
N SER A 88 -18.68 -34.39 15.75
CA SER A 88 -18.92 -35.48 16.71
C SER A 88 -19.33 -35.00 18.11
N ASN A 89 -19.18 -33.71 18.43
CA ASN A 89 -19.64 -33.12 19.69
C ASN A 89 -20.83 -32.18 19.51
N ASN A 90 -21.27 -31.93 18.28
CA ASN A 90 -22.39 -31.05 17.98
C ASN A 90 -23.70 -31.85 17.94
N GLU A 91 -24.66 -31.51 18.80
CA GLU A 91 -25.94 -32.22 18.91
C GLU A 91 -26.79 -32.16 17.63
N GLU A 92 -26.76 -31.04 16.92
CA GLU A 92 -27.51 -30.85 15.68
C GLU A 92 -26.91 -31.68 14.55
N ALA A 93 -25.57 -31.71 14.47
CA ALA A 93 -24.85 -32.57 13.53
C ALA A 93 -25.14 -34.06 13.79
N LYS A 94 -25.17 -34.50 15.06
CA LYS A 94 -25.57 -35.86 15.44
C LYS A 94 -26.99 -36.21 15.04
N LYS A 95 -27.95 -35.30 15.27
CA LYS A 95 -29.36 -35.51 14.88
C LYS A 95 -29.51 -35.70 13.37
N LEU A 96 -28.70 -35.00 12.58
CA LEU A 96 -28.68 -35.11 11.12
C LEU A 96 -27.76 -36.24 10.61
N GLY A 97 -27.14 -37.02 11.49
CA GLY A 97 -26.23 -38.11 11.12
C GLY A 97 -24.94 -37.63 10.44
N ILE A 98 -24.52 -36.39 10.70
CA ILE A 98 -23.32 -35.77 10.13
C ILE A 98 -22.19 -35.82 11.16
N GLU A 99 -21.30 -36.80 11.03
CA GLU A 99 -20.17 -37.01 11.96
C GLU A 99 -18.81 -36.63 11.37
N SER A 100 -18.74 -36.36 10.07
CA SER A 100 -17.51 -36.00 9.37
C SER A 100 -17.66 -34.78 8.47
N TYR A 101 -16.57 -34.04 8.33
CA TYR A 101 -16.46 -32.87 7.47
C TYR A 101 -16.76 -33.21 6.02
N SER A 102 -16.24 -34.35 5.53
CA SER A 102 -16.48 -34.77 4.14
C SER A 102 -17.97 -35.00 3.87
N LYS A 103 -18.67 -35.64 4.81
CA LYS A 103 -20.12 -35.89 4.67
C LYS A 103 -20.90 -34.58 4.71
N LEU A 104 -20.58 -33.70 5.66
CA LEU A 104 -21.19 -32.37 5.76
C LEU A 104 -21.03 -31.58 4.46
N LYS A 105 -19.81 -31.52 3.92
CA LYS A 105 -19.51 -30.73 2.73
C LYS A 105 -20.28 -31.23 1.51
N THR A 106 -20.22 -32.53 1.23
CA THR A 106 -20.90 -33.12 0.07
C THR A 106 -22.42 -33.00 0.17
N GLU A 107 -23.01 -33.23 1.34
CA GLU A 107 -24.48 -33.16 1.49
C GLU A 107 -25.00 -31.71 1.60
N ALA A 108 -24.16 -30.75 1.99
CA ALA A 108 -24.53 -29.35 2.00
C ALA A 108 -24.37 -28.66 0.64
N GLU A 109 -23.39 -29.08 -0.18
CA GLU A 109 -22.99 -28.44 -1.45
C GLU A 109 -24.17 -28.23 -2.40
N ASP A 110 -25.04 -29.23 -2.56
CA ASP A 110 -26.18 -29.18 -3.49
C ASP A 110 -27.21 -28.10 -3.12
N GLY A 111 -27.34 -27.77 -1.83
CA GLY A 111 -28.35 -26.83 -1.33
C GLY A 111 -27.86 -25.41 -1.05
N LEU A 112 -26.57 -25.11 -1.23
CA LEU A 112 -25.99 -23.80 -0.85
C LEU A 112 -26.63 -22.61 -1.58
N PHE A 113 -27.13 -22.83 -2.80
CA PHE A 113 -27.75 -21.79 -3.64
C PHE A 113 -29.28 -21.78 -3.60
N ASP A 114 -29.90 -22.69 -2.85
CA ASP A 114 -31.35 -22.77 -2.72
C ASP A 114 -31.92 -21.56 -1.95
N GLU A 115 -33.19 -21.24 -2.19
CA GLU A 115 -33.88 -20.22 -1.39
C GLU A 115 -33.92 -20.65 0.09
N PRO A 116 -33.87 -19.70 1.06
CA PRO A 116 -33.79 -20.04 2.49
C PRO A 116 -34.88 -20.99 3.00
N LYS A 117 -36.07 -20.96 2.39
CA LYS A 117 -37.21 -21.83 2.73
C LYS A 117 -37.03 -23.28 2.24
N ASP A 118 -36.24 -23.48 1.19
CA ASP A 118 -36.05 -24.76 0.50
C ASP A 118 -34.73 -25.45 0.91
N LYS A 119 -33.85 -24.74 1.63
CA LYS A 119 -32.60 -25.30 2.15
C LYS A 119 -32.84 -26.50 3.07
N SER A 120 -32.11 -27.57 2.81
CA SER A 120 -32.04 -28.73 3.69
C SER A 120 -31.53 -28.34 5.09
N ASP A 121 -31.88 -29.12 6.11
CA ASP A 121 -31.40 -28.88 7.46
C ASP A 121 -29.86 -29.05 7.57
N ILE A 122 -29.26 -29.85 6.69
CA ILE A 122 -27.80 -30.03 6.60
C ILE A 122 -27.14 -28.76 6.04
N THR A 123 -27.72 -28.16 5.00
CA THR A 123 -27.26 -26.88 4.45
C THR A 123 -27.39 -25.77 5.50
N LYS A 124 -28.51 -25.71 6.23
CA LYS A 124 -28.69 -24.74 7.33
C LYS A 124 -27.66 -24.94 8.44
N LEU A 125 -27.36 -26.18 8.81
CA LEU A 125 -26.30 -26.51 9.78
C LEU A 125 -24.94 -26.03 9.28
N TYR A 126 -24.59 -26.29 8.02
CA TYR A 126 -23.33 -25.82 7.42
C TYR A 126 -23.22 -24.30 7.49
N GLU A 127 -24.25 -23.57 7.06
CA GLU A 127 -24.28 -22.11 7.11
C GLU A 127 -24.21 -21.59 8.55
N HIS A 128 -24.88 -22.24 9.49
CA HIS A 128 -24.83 -21.87 10.90
C HIS A 128 -23.40 -22.04 11.47
N ILE A 129 -22.72 -23.14 11.16
CA ILE A 129 -21.34 -23.38 11.57
C ILE A 129 -20.39 -22.34 10.97
N MET A 130 -20.56 -22.06 9.67
CA MET A 130 -19.69 -21.17 8.91
C MET A 130 -19.90 -19.68 9.23
N PHE A 131 -21.15 -19.21 9.24
CA PHE A 131 -21.44 -17.77 9.28
C PHE A 131 -21.94 -17.30 10.65
N ASN A 132 -22.70 -18.11 11.39
CA ASN A 132 -23.25 -17.67 12.69
C ASN A 132 -22.27 -17.97 13.82
N LYS A 133 -21.71 -19.18 13.86
CA LYS A 133 -20.68 -19.55 14.84
C LYS A 133 -19.28 -19.10 14.42
N ASN A 134 -19.09 -18.78 13.13
CA ASN A 134 -17.79 -18.40 12.56
C ASN A 134 -16.69 -19.40 12.95
N SER A 135 -16.98 -20.70 12.81
CA SER A 135 -16.07 -21.76 13.26
C SER A 135 -14.77 -21.69 12.48
N LYS A 136 -13.68 -21.38 13.18
CA LYS A 136 -12.36 -21.18 12.61
C LYS A 136 -11.91 -22.39 11.80
N GLU A 137 -12.18 -23.59 12.28
CA GLU A 137 -11.76 -24.87 11.72
C GLU A 137 -12.30 -25.10 10.30
N PHE A 138 -13.55 -24.72 10.05
CA PHE A 138 -14.20 -24.93 8.75
C PHE A 138 -13.76 -23.89 7.73
N TRP A 139 -13.63 -22.62 8.14
CA TRP A 139 -13.00 -21.59 7.30
C TRP A 139 -11.55 -21.93 6.96
N TYR A 140 -10.82 -22.56 7.89
CA TYR A 140 -9.48 -23.07 7.65
C TYR A 140 -9.45 -24.14 6.55
N LEU A 141 -10.38 -25.08 6.59
CA LEU A 141 -10.49 -26.13 5.59
C LEU A 141 -10.88 -25.58 4.21
N ASN A 142 -11.80 -24.61 4.16
CA ASN A 142 -12.12 -23.91 2.92
C ASN A 142 -10.91 -23.16 2.34
N ALA A 143 -10.11 -22.52 3.19
CA ALA A 143 -8.87 -21.87 2.78
C ALA A 143 -7.84 -22.87 2.22
N ILE A 144 -7.67 -24.03 2.87
CA ILE A 144 -6.80 -25.11 2.37
C ILE A 144 -7.29 -25.63 1.01
N ASP A 145 -8.60 -25.89 0.89
CA ASP A 145 -9.20 -26.36 -0.37
C ASP A 145 -8.99 -25.34 -1.49
N TYR A 146 -9.16 -24.04 -1.22
CA TYR A 146 -8.88 -22.95 -2.16
C TYR A 146 -7.40 -22.91 -2.58
N ILE A 147 -6.46 -23.06 -1.65
CA ILE A 147 -5.02 -23.09 -1.95
C ILE A 147 -4.67 -24.29 -2.84
N ILE A 148 -5.24 -25.47 -2.54
CA ILE A 148 -5.04 -26.69 -3.33
C ILE A 148 -5.57 -26.50 -4.74
N GLU A 149 -6.78 -25.97 -4.89
CA GLU A 149 -7.38 -25.69 -6.19
C GLU A 149 -6.51 -24.72 -7.00
N ARG A 150 -6.10 -23.60 -6.41
CA ARG A 150 -5.27 -22.59 -7.07
C ARG A 150 -3.91 -23.14 -7.50
N TYR A 151 -3.32 -24.05 -6.73
CA TYR A 151 -2.09 -24.74 -7.13
C TYR A 151 -2.31 -25.72 -8.28
N ASN A 152 -3.40 -26.51 -8.26
CA ASN A 152 -3.68 -27.47 -9.32
C ASN A 152 -4.02 -26.77 -10.65
N ASN A 153 -4.68 -25.62 -10.59
CA ASN A 153 -5.09 -24.84 -11.75
C ASN A 153 -4.00 -23.86 -12.23
N LYS A 154 -2.79 -23.93 -11.68
CA LYS A 154 -1.71 -22.99 -12.02
C LYS A 154 -1.37 -23.04 -13.51
N GLY A 155 -1.28 -21.89 -14.16
CA GLY A 155 -0.91 -21.78 -15.57
C GLY A 155 -2.05 -22.05 -16.55
N SER A 156 -3.30 -22.12 -16.08
CA SER A 156 -4.49 -22.32 -16.93
C SER A 156 -4.98 -21.05 -17.64
N ASP A 157 -4.43 -19.87 -17.31
CA ASP A 157 -4.85 -18.60 -17.92
C ASP A 157 -4.56 -18.53 -19.42
N GLN A 158 -5.50 -17.94 -20.16
CA GLN A 158 -5.38 -17.71 -21.60
C GLN A 158 -4.46 -16.50 -21.90
N ILE A 159 -3.18 -16.78 -22.16
CA ILE A 159 -2.15 -15.77 -22.45
C ILE A 159 -1.76 -15.67 -23.95
N GLU A 160 -2.47 -16.36 -24.85
CA GLU A 160 -2.10 -16.49 -26.27
C GLU A 160 -2.01 -15.14 -27.00
N ASN A 161 -2.89 -14.19 -26.67
CA ASN A 161 -2.91 -12.85 -27.28
C ASN A 161 -1.91 -11.86 -26.66
N LYS A 162 -1.03 -12.32 -25.76
CA LYS A 162 -0.03 -11.46 -25.10
C LYS A 162 1.31 -11.41 -25.86
N PRO A 163 2.10 -10.34 -25.70
CA PRO A 163 3.46 -10.28 -26.24
C PRO A 163 4.36 -11.41 -25.75
N GLU A 164 5.39 -11.76 -26.52
CA GLU A 164 6.28 -12.90 -26.20
C GLU A 164 7.01 -12.73 -24.87
N TRP A 165 7.48 -11.52 -24.56
CA TRP A 165 8.13 -11.24 -23.27
C TRP A 165 7.20 -11.51 -22.08
N PHE A 166 5.90 -11.24 -22.23
CA PHE A 166 4.89 -11.47 -21.20
C PHE A 166 4.71 -12.98 -20.99
N LYS A 167 4.57 -13.73 -22.10
CA LYS A 167 4.42 -15.19 -22.06
C LYS A 167 5.61 -15.87 -21.41
N ASN A 168 6.83 -15.42 -21.73
CA ASN A 168 8.05 -15.96 -21.15
C ASN A 168 8.11 -15.72 -19.64
N ARG A 169 7.82 -14.49 -19.20
CA ARG A 169 7.80 -14.16 -17.78
C ARG A 169 6.71 -14.92 -17.02
N TYR A 170 5.52 -15.04 -17.61
CA TYR A 170 4.44 -15.82 -17.04
C TYR A 170 4.86 -17.29 -16.88
N LYS A 171 5.37 -17.94 -17.93
CA LYS A 171 5.83 -19.34 -17.84
C LYS A 171 6.91 -19.54 -16.77
N GLU A 172 7.84 -18.59 -16.63
CA GLU A 172 8.89 -18.62 -15.59
C GLU A 172 8.29 -18.64 -14.17
N ILE A 173 7.35 -17.74 -13.87
CA ILE A 173 6.71 -17.62 -12.54
C ILE A 173 6.00 -18.93 -12.16
N TYR A 174 5.34 -19.57 -13.11
CA TYR A 174 4.50 -20.75 -12.87
C TYR A 174 5.27 -22.09 -12.87
N SER A 175 6.50 -22.11 -13.39
CA SER A 175 7.32 -23.34 -13.51
C SER A 175 8.16 -23.65 -12.27
N ARG A 176 8.39 -22.67 -11.40
CA ARG A 176 9.27 -22.78 -10.21
C ARG A 176 8.51 -23.16 -8.93
N PRO A 177 9.22 -23.47 -7.82
CA PRO A 177 8.61 -23.54 -6.49
C PRO A 177 7.87 -22.24 -6.15
N GLN A 178 6.69 -22.37 -5.55
CA GLN A 178 5.75 -21.25 -5.44
C GLN A 178 5.92 -20.51 -4.12
N PRO A 179 6.21 -19.19 -4.12
CA PRO A 179 6.31 -18.44 -2.88
C PRO A 179 5.01 -18.46 -2.08
N ILE A 180 5.11 -18.66 -0.76
CA ILE A 180 3.95 -18.77 0.13
C ILE A 180 3.54 -17.37 0.58
N ILE A 181 2.87 -16.61 -0.29
CA ILE A 181 2.37 -15.27 0.00
C ILE A 181 1.04 -15.02 -0.70
N TYR A 182 0.09 -14.42 0.01
CA TYR A 182 -1.25 -14.16 -0.49
C TYR A 182 -1.40 -12.74 -1.05
N ASP A 183 -2.18 -12.57 -2.12
CA ASP A 183 -2.37 -11.28 -2.81
C ASP A 183 -2.90 -10.19 -1.86
N ASP A 184 -3.76 -10.55 -0.91
CA ASP A 184 -4.30 -9.59 0.05
C ASP A 184 -3.22 -8.93 0.91
N ILE A 185 -2.11 -9.60 1.20
CA ILE A 185 -1.01 -9.01 1.98
C ILE A 185 -0.41 -7.82 1.21
N ILE A 186 -0.16 -8.02 -0.09
CA ILE A 186 0.47 -7.00 -0.94
C ILE A 186 -0.56 -5.93 -1.31
N ARG A 187 -1.79 -6.33 -1.64
CA ARG A 187 -2.88 -5.39 -1.96
C ARG A 187 -3.21 -4.49 -0.76
N ASN A 188 -3.34 -5.05 0.43
CA ASN A 188 -3.60 -4.28 1.65
C ASN A 188 -2.47 -3.27 1.91
N TYR A 189 -1.21 -3.70 1.77
CA TYR A 189 -0.05 -2.81 1.87
C TYR A 189 -0.10 -1.69 0.83
N ASN A 190 -0.41 -1.99 -0.43
CA ASN A 190 -0.43 -1.00 -1.51
C ASN A 190 -1.50 0.07 -1.32
N VAL A 191 -2.70 -0.32 -0.88
CA VAL A 191 -3.75 0.66 -0.62
C VAL A 191 -3.43 1.47 0.64
N TYR A 192 -2.94 0.81 1.70
CA TYR A 192 -2.48 1.49 2.91
C TYR A 192 -1.42 2.55 2.59
N ILE A 193 -0.35 2.15 1.91
CA ILE A 193 0.79 3.04 1.61
C ILE A 193 0.42 4.12 0.58
N GLY A 194 -0.55 3.86 -0.30
CA GLY A 194 -1.19 4.85 -1.16
C GLY A 194 -1.87 5.95 -0.35
N GLY A 195 -2.66 5.58 0.66
CA GLY A 195 -3.26 6.51 1.61
C GLY A 195 -2.23 7.30 2.41
N ILE A 196 -1.13 6.67 2.84
CA ILE A 196 -0.02 7.38 3.51
C ILE A 196 0.67 8.38 2.57
N SER A 197 0.88 8.03 1.31
CA SER A 197 1.45 8.95 0.30
C SER A 197 0.59 10.21 0.14
N LEU A 198 -0.74 10.05 0.10
CA LEU A 198 -1.68 11.19 0.08
C LEU A 198 -1.45 12.12 1.27
N ILE A 199 -1.37 11.57 2.48
CA ILE A 199 -1.13 12.33 3.72
C ILE A 199 0.19 13.09 3.65
N ILE A 200 1.25 12.46 3.14
CA ILE A 200 2.57 13.07 2.96
C ILE A 200 2.48 14.24 1.97
N ILE A 201 1.86 14.04 0.80
CA ILE A 201 1.69 15.08 -0.22
C ILE A 201 0.94 16.27 0.39
N ALA A 202 -0.21 16.04 1.00
CA ALA A 202 -1.03 17.09 1.62
C ALA A 202 -0.25 17.84 2.71
N SER A 203 0.47 17.13 3.57
CA SER A 203 1.27 17.70 4.66
C SER A 203 2.40 18.59 4.14
N ILE A 204 3.11 18.15 3.10
CA ILE A 204 4.18 18.92 2.47
C ILE A 204 3.61 20.19 1.81
N MET A 205 2.51 20.05 1.07
CA MET A 205 1.87 21.18 0.39
C MET A 205 1.39 22.25 1.38
N PHE A 206 0.79 21.82 2.48
CA PHE A 206 0.38 22.70 3.56
C PHE A 206 1.58 23.40 4.22
N ALA A 207 2.59 22.64 4.65
CA ALA A 207 3.74 23.17 5.38
C ALA A 207 4.58 24.13 4.52
N LEU A 208 4.83 23.77 3.26
CA LEU A 208 5.72 24.54 2.38
C LEU A 208 5.01 25.63 1.58
N GLY A 209 3.67 25.62 1.51
CA GLY A 209 2.89 26.63 0.78
C GLY A 209 3.16 28.06 1.26
N SER A 210 3.57 28.21 2.52
CA SER A 210 3.85 29.52 3.15
C SER A 210 5.30 30.01 3.05
N VAL A 211 6.24 29.20 2.54
CA VAL A 211 7.70 29.45 2.63
C VAL A 211 8.13 30.78 2.01
N PHE A 212 7.60 31.14 0.83
CA PHE A 212 7.94 32.39 0.16
C PHE A 212 6.92 33.49 0.42
N ILE A 213 5.65 33.14 0.64
CA ILE A 213 4.59 34.13 0.87
C ILE A 213 4.70 34.84 2.19
N LYS A 214 5.11 34.15 3.26
CA LYS A 214 5.20 34.78 4.57
C LYS A 214 6.09 36.03 4.54
N ASP A 215 7.21 35.95 3.84
CA ASP A 215 8.12 37.09 3.69
C ASP A 215 7.55 38.19 2.77
N LYS A 216 6.89 37.83 1.66
CA LYS A 216 6.22 38.80 0.78
C LYS A 216 5.08 39.54 1.47
N SER A 217 4.27 38.81 2.25
CA SER A 217 3.14 39.38 2.98
C SER A 217 3.56 40.37 4.06
N LEU A 218 4.81 40.26 4.51
CA LEU A 218 5.43 41.14 5.50
C LEU A 218 6.36 42.19 4.85
N GLY A 219 6.44 42.25 3.51
CA GLY A 219 7.35 43.14 2.78
C GLY A 219 8.84 42.90 3.04
N VAL A 220 9.20 41.76 3.64
CA VAL A 220 10.59 41.43 3.99
C VAL A 220 11.39 41.09 2.73
N ASP A 221 10.73 40.69 1.65
CA ASP A 221 11.36 40.35 0.38
C ASP A 221 12.09 41.55 -0.24
N TYR A 222 11.55 42.77 -0.15
CA TYR A 222 12.23 43.99 -0.62
C TYR A 222 13.62 44.18 0.03
N ILE A 223 13.71 43.93 1.34
CA ILE A 223 14.97 44.02 2.10
C ILE A 223 15.92 42.87 1.73
N GLN A 224 15.38 41.70 1.40
CA GLN A 224 16.21 40.57 0.92
C GLN A 224 16.83 40.88 -0.44
N TYR A 225 16.13 41.59 -1.33
CA TYR A 225 16.65 41.93 -2.65
C TYR A 225 17.73 43.02 -2.64
N SER A 226 17.74 43.91 -1.64
CA SER A 226 18.72 45.00 -1.54
C SER A 226 20.13 44.56 -1.12
N SER A 227 20.33 43.30 -0.70
CA SER A 227 21.64 42.81 -0.25
C SER A 227 22.10 41.51 -0.95
N ASN A 228 23.42 41.37 -1.12
CA ASN A 228 24.03 40.15 -1.66
C ASN A 228 23.72 38.90 -0.81
N ILE A 229 23.62 39.06 0.51
CA ILE A 229 23.30 37.97 1.44
C ILE A 229 21.80 37.63 1.33
N GLY A 230 20.93 38.64 1.30
CA GLY A 230 19.49 38.48 1.15
C GLY A 230 19.10 37.76 -0.15
N ARG A 231 19.75 38.09 -1.27
CA ARG A 231 19.54 37.37 -2.56
C ARG A 231 19.90 35.88 -2.49
N LYS A 232 20.84 35.49 -1.63
CA LYS A 232 21.22 34.08 -1.41
C LYS A 232 20.26 33.32 -0.47
N ILE A 233 19.35 34.00 0.23
CA ILE A 233 18.37 33.38 1.15
C ILE A 233 17.45 32.43 0.41
N ILE A 234 17.10 32.70 -0.85
CA ILE A 234 16.25 31.82 -1.67
C ILE A 234 16.79 30.38 -1.74
N ASN A 235 18.10 30.22 -1.92
CA ASN A 235 18.73 28.90 -1.99
C ASN A 235 18.67 28.22 -0.63
N LYS A 236 18.78 28.99 0.46
CA LYS A 236 18.64 28.48 1.82
C LYS A 236 17.20 28.07 2.12
N LYS A 237 16.20 28.77 1.59
CA LYS A 237 14.77 28.40 1.66
C LYS A 237 14.46 27.13 0.89
N ILE A 238 14.98 26.98 -0.34
CA ILE A 238 14.84 25.74 -1.11
C ILE A 238 15.44 24.56 -0.34
N ILE A 239 16.66 24.71 0.19
CA ILE A 239 17.31 23.65 0.99
C ILE A 239 16.50 23.36 2.27
N ALA A 240 16.04 24.39 2.98
CA ALA A 240 15.21 24.22 4.17
C ALA A 240 13.89 23.51 3.87
N GLY A 241 13.24 23.85 2.74
CA GLY A 241 12.02 23.19 2.29
C GLY A 241 12.24 21.72 1.93
N LEU A 242 13.32 21.40 1.21
CA LEU A 242 13.69 20.00 0.90
C LEU A 242 13.96 19.18 2.17
N ILE A 243 14.74 19.73 3.11
CA ILE A 243 15.00 19.08 4.39
C ILE A 243 13.68 18.88 5.15
N SER A 244 12.79 19.86 5.14
CA SER A 244 11.49 19.77 5.80
C SER A 244 10.57 18.73 5.16
N SER A 245 10.56 18.62 3.83
CA SER A 245 9.86 17.55 3.11
C SER A 245 10.38 16.17 3.51
N ILE A 246 11.70 16.00 3.60
CA ILE A 246 12.32 14.73 4.03
C ILE A 246 11.90 14.43 5.47
N ILE A 247 12.03 15.38 6.40
CA ILE A 247 11.64 15.19 7.81
C ILE A 247 10.17 14.78 7.93
N LEU A 248 9.25 15.50 7.26
CA LEU A 248 7.82 15.17 7.28
C LEU A 248 7.57 13.76 6.74
N THR A 249 8.18 13.44 5.60
CA THR A 249 8.06 12.12 4.97
C THR A 249 8.55 11.04 5.90
N THR A 250 9.75 11.18 6.47
CA THR A 250 10.35 10.19 7.38
C THR A 250 9.49 9.97 8.61
N VAL A 251 8.98 11.03 9.24
CA VAL A 251 8.16 10.92 10.45
C VAL A 251 6.82 10.24 10.13
N ILE A 252 6.09 10.71 9.11
CA ILE A 252 4.78 10.17 8.75
C ILE A 252 4.93 8.71 8.28
N LEU A 253 5.86 8.44 7.36
CA LEU A 253 6.08 7.12 6.80
C LEU A 253 6.59 6.13 7.86
N GLY A 254 7.55 6.55 8.68
CA GLY A 254 8.12 5.71 9.74
C GLY A 254 7.09 5.33 10.78
N THR A 255 6.31 6.29 11.29
CA THR A 255 5.24 6.01 12.26
C THR A 255 4.14 5.13 11.66
N SER A 256 3.75 5.39 10.42
CA SER A 256 2.71 4.61 9.72
C SER A 256 3.15 3.16 9.48
N LEU A 257 4.37 2.95 8.96
CA LEU A 257 4.89 1.59 8.75
C LEU A 257 5.04 0.81 10.06
N LEU A 258 5.44 1.46 11.15
CA LEU A 258 5.46 0.83 12.47
C LEU A 258 4.07 0.35 12.90
N ILE A 259 3.05 1.22 12.78
CA ILE A 259 1.66 0.84 13.09
C ILE A 259 1.21 -0.33 12.22
N TYR A 260 1.50 -0.28 10.92
CA TYR A 260 1.12 -1.31 9.95
C TYR A 260 1.71 -2.68 10.31
N PHE A 261 3.03 -2.77 10.49
CA PHE A 261 3.67 -4.07 10.72
C PHE A 261 3.35 -4.66 12.09
N ILE A 262 3.21 -3.82 13.12
CA ILE A 262 2.83 -4.28 14.47
C ILE A 262 1.40 -4.84 14.46
N SER A 263 0.47 -4.16 13.78
CA SER A 263 -0.94 -4.54 13.82
C SER A 263 -1.25 -5.72 12.90
N ASN A 264 -0.67 -5.73 11.69
CA ASN A 264 -1.05 -6.70 10.65
C ASN A 264 -0.19 -7.97 10.66
N GLY A 265 0.92 -8.01 11.39
CA GLY A 265 1.76 -9.21 11.53
C GLY A 265 2.36 -9.72 10.21
N THR A 266 2.54 -8.86 9.20
CA THR A 266 3.01 -9.27 7.86
C THR A 266 4.53 -9.40 7.74
N SER A 267 5.28 -9.20 8.83
CA SER A 267 6.74 -9.26 8.84
C SER A 267 7.31 -10.65 8.54
N GLU A 268 6.54 -11.71 8.80
CA GLU A 268 6.94 -13.09 8.49
C GLU A 268 7.19 -13.30 6.99
N PHE A 269 6.47 -12.54 6.15
CA PHE A 269 6.54 -12.63 4.69
C PHE A 269 7.70 -11.82 4.07
N PHE A 270 8.53 -11.13 4.87
CA PHE A 270 9.59 -10.24 4.35
C PHE A 270 10.58 -10.92 3.41
N ASN A 271 10.85 -12.21 3.64
CA ASN A 271 11.79 -12.98 2.84
C ASN A 271 11.15 -13.73 1.67
N THR A 272 9.84 -13.61 1.50
CA THR A 272 9.06 -14.29 0.46
C THR A 272 9.01 -13.44 -0.80
N ASN A 273 9.14 -14.08 -1.97
CA ASN A 273 9.03 -13.39 -3.25
C ASN A 273 7.55 -13.02 -3.53
N ILE A 274 7.30 -11.81 -4.02
CA ILE A 274 5.94 -11.31 -4.29
C ILE A 274 5.25 -12.00 -5.47
N ASN A 275 6.02 -12.65 -6.35
CA ASN A 275 5.53 -13.41 -7.50
C ASN A 275 5.17 -14.84 -7.11
N SER A 276 3.88 -15.05 -6.88
CA SER A 276 3.32 -16.34 -6.52
C SER A 276 2.05 -16.59 -7.31
N ILE A 277 1.71 -17.86 -7.55
CA ILE A 277 0.37 -18.25 -8.01
C ILE A 277 -0.74 -17.75 -7.09
N PHE A 278 -0.45 -17.52 -5.80
CA PHE A 278 -1.40 -17.01 -4.80
C PHE A 278 -1.41 -15.47 -4.72
N SER A 279 -0.62 -14.81 -5.58
CA SER A 279 -0.42 -13.37 -5.68
C SER A 279 -0.69 -12.90 -7.11
N TYR A 280 -0.51 -11.61 -7.37
CA TYR A 280 -0.41 -11.06 -8.72
C TYR A 280 0.96 -11.33 -9.34
N GLU A 281 1.03 -11.29 -10.67
CA GLU A 281 2.26 -11.36 -11.41
C GLU A 281 2.93 -9.99 -11.52
N TYR A 282 4.22 -9.99 -11.19
CA TYR A 282 5.11 -8.87 -11.26
C TYR A 282 6.27 -9.14 -12.23
N ILE A 283 6.75 -8.07 -12.85
CA ILE A 283 7.80 -8.13 -13.87
C ILE A 283 9.13 -8.63 -13.30
N ILE A 284 9.43 -8.26 -12.06
CA ILE A 284 10.72 -8.51 -11.42
C ILE A 284 10.52 -9.42 -10.22
N ASP A 285 11.46 -10.33 -10.00
CA ASP A 285 11.55 -11.13 -8.79
C ASP A 285 12.22 -10.37 -7.66
N ILE A 286 11.40 -9.96 -6.70
CA ILE A 286 11.85 -9.27 -5.50
C ILE A 286 11.13 -9.85 -4.28
N LYS A 287 11.83 -9.82 -3.16
CA LYS A 287 11.25 -10.16 -1.85
C LYS A 287 10.27 -9.08 -1.41
N TYR A 288 9.30 -9.44 -0.58
CA TYR A 288 8.32 -8.49 -0.05
C TYR A 288 8.99 -7.31 0.67
N LEU A 289 10.08 -7.53 1.43
CA LEU A 289 10.85 -6.44 2.03
C LEU A 289 11.50 -5.51 0.99
N GLN A 290 12.05 -6.09 -0.09
CA GLN A 290 12.64 -5.29 -1.18
C GLN A 290 11.57 -4.48 -1.90
N TYR A 291 10.38 -5.04 -2.08
CA TYR A 291 9.22 -4.33 -2.61
C TYR A 291 8.85 -3.12 -1.73
N ILE A 292 8.76 -3.31 -0.41
CA ILE A 292 8.51 -2.24 0.55
C ILE A 292 9.57 -1.13 0.44
N ILE A 293 10.85 -1.49 0.42
CA ILE A 293 11.96 -0.53 0.29
C ILE A 293 11.84 0.28 -1.02
N LEU A 294 11.48 -0.38 -2.12
CA LEU A 294 11.30 0.27 -3.41
C LEU A 294 10.13 1.26 -3.40
N THR A 295 9.00 0.90 -2.78
CA THR A 295 7.89 1.83 -2.56
C THR A 295 8.30 3.01 -1.69
N ILE A 296 9.11 2.80 -0.65
CA ILE A 296 9.64 3.87 0.20
C ILE A 296 10.48 4.85 -0.63
N ILE A 297 11.40 4.35 -1.47
CA ILE A 297 12.23 5.19 -2.35
C ILE A 297 11.35 6.04 -3.27
N ILE A 298 10.32 5.43 -3.86
CA ILE A 298 9.37 6.12 -4.74
C ILE A 298 8.62 7.24 -3.99
N ILE A 299 8.17 6.99 -2.76
CA ILE A 299 7.49 8.00 -1.93
C ILE A 299 8.42 9.17 -1.61
N TYR A 300 9.70 8.92 -1.34
CA TYR A 300 10.68 10.00 -1.15
C TYR A 300 10.86 10.84 -2.42
N ILE A 301 10.88 10.23 -3.60
CA ILE A 301 10.93 10.96 -4.88
C ILE A 301 9.70 11.84 -5.03
N ILE A 302 8.50 11.29 -4.79
CA ILE A 302 7.24 12.04 -4.85
C ILE A 302 7.23 13.19 -3.85
N ALA A 303 7.69 12.97 -2.62
CA ALA A 303 7.76 13.97 -1.57
C ALA A 303 8.69 15.14 -1.94
N ILE A 304 9.86 14.85 -2.48
CA ILE A 304 10.83 15.86 -2.94
C ILE A 304 10.23 16.68 -4.09
N SER A 305 9.63 16.02 -5.09
CA SER A 305 8.99 16.69 -6.22
C SER A 305 7.81 17.55 -5.77
N THR A 306 6.99 17.05 -4.82
CA THR A 306 5.89 17.80 -4.21
C THR A 306 6.41 19.04 -3.47
N GLY A 307 7.52 18.91 -2.72
CA GLY A 307 8.11 20.04 -2.02
C GLY A 307 8.60 21.13 -2.97
N LEU A 308 9.26 20.74 -4.06
CA LEU A 308 9.72 21.68 -5.11
C LEU A 308 8.55 22.36 -5.83
N LEU A 309 7.50 21.61 -6.16
CA LEU A 309 6.28 22.17 -6.76
C LEU A 309 5.60 23.17 -5.82
N THR A 310 5.43 22.80 -4.56
CA THR A 310 4.82 23.67 -3.55
C THR A 310 5.59 24.97 -3.38
N MET A 311 6.91 24.88 -3.28
CA MET A 311 7.79 26.05 -3.19
C MET A 311 7.73 26.91 -4.45
N PHE A 312 7.60 26.31 -5.63
CA PHE A 312 7.41 27.05 -6.88
C PHE A 312 6.08 27.81 -6.89
N ILE A 313 4.98 27.15 -6.52
CA ILE A 313 3.65 27.78 -6.39
C ILE A 313 3.71 28.93 -5.36
N SER A 314 4.36 28.70 -4.21
CA SER A 314 4.59 29.73 -3.18
C SER A 314 5.39 30.93 -3.70
N ASN A 315 6.41 30.69 -4.52
CA ASN A 315 7.20 31.75 -5.14
C ASN A 315 6.42 32.53 -6.21
N MET A 316 5.43 31.94 -6.88
CA MET A 316 4.56 32.64 -7.83
C MET A 316 3.44 33.44 -7.13
N GLY A 317 2.97 32.96 -5.99
CA GLY A 317 1.84 33.57 -5.29
C GLY A 317 2.10 35.00 -4.82
N LYS A 318 1.06 35.83 -4.97
CA LYS A 318 1.01 37.20 -4.45
C LYS A 318 0.49 37.24 -3.01
N ASN A 319 -0.42 36.34 -2.67
CA ASN A 319 -1.03 36.18 -1.35
C ASN A 319 -1.35 34.70 -1.09
N TYR A 320 -1.79 34.38 0.14
CA TYR A 320 -2.13 33.02 0.55
C TYR A 320 -3.26 32.40 -0.31
N ILE A 321 -4.27 33.19 -0.68
CA ILE A 321 -5.40 32.73 -1.50
C ILE A 321 -4.89 32.18 -2.83
N HIS A 322 -4.02 32.91 -3.53
CA HIS A 322 -3.47 32.47 -4.80
C HIS A 322 -2.73 31.13 -4.72
N VAL A 323 -2.03 30.87 -3.60
CA VAL A 323 -1.34 29.58 -3.42
C VAL A 323 -2.30 28.46 -3.11
N LEU A 324 -3.36 28.72 -2.35
CA LEU A 324 -4.39 27.72 -2.12
C LEU A 324 -5.13 27.39 -3.42
N SER A 325 -5.47 28.40 -4.24
CA SER A 325 -6.19 28.22 -5.50
C SER A 325 -5.45 27.33 -6.50
N ILE A 326 -4.12 27.41 -6.55
CA ILE A 326 -3.30 26.56 -7.44
C ILE A 326 -2.85 25.27 -6.73
N GLY A 327 -2.56 25.37 -5.43
CA GLY A 327 -2.06 24.27 -4.61
C GLY A 327 -3.06 23.15 -4.48
N VAL A 328 -4.34 23.45 -4.22
CA VAL A 328 -5.36 22.40 -4.02
C VAL A 328 -5.57 21.54 -5.28
N PRO A 329 -5.78 22.10 -6.49
CA PRO A 329 -5.85 21.29 -7.70
C PRO A 329 -4.56 20.51 -7.98
N SER A 330 -3.40 21.13 -7.75
CA SER A 330 -2.10 20.45 -7.92
C SER A 330 -1.94 19.27 -6.97
N CYS A 331 -2.44 19.41 -5.73
CA CYS A 331 -2.47 18.33 -4.74
C CYS A 331 -3.32 17.16 -5.23
N ALA A 332 -4.54 17.43 -5.70
CA ALA A 332 -5.44 16.39 -6.22
C ALA A 332 -4.83 15.63 -7.40
N VAL A 333 -4.18 16.34 -8.34
CA VAL A 333 -3.49 15.72 -9.49
C VAL A 333 -2.33 14.84 -9.02
N LEU A 334 -1.50 15.32 -8.09
CA LEU A 334 -0.38 14.54 -7.56
C LEU A 334 -0.84 13.30 -6.79
N ILE A 335 -1.90 13.41 -6.01
CA ILE A 335 -2.52 12.29 -5.30
C ILE A 335 -2.99 11.23 -6.31
N PHE A 336 -3.74 11.65 -7.33
CA PHE A 336 -4.23 10.75 -8.37
C PHE A 336 -3.08 10.00 -9.07
N ILE A 337 -2.03 10.71 -9.47
CA ILE A 337 -0.85 10.10 -10.12
C ILE A 337 -0.13 9.15 -9.16
N SER A 338 0.07 9.57 -7.90
CA SER A 338 0.76 8.76 -6.89
C SER A 338 0.01 7.45 -6.61
N GLU A 339 -1.29 7.52 -6.34
CA GLU A 339 -2.07 6.37 -5.90
C GLU A 339 -2.35 5.40 -7.06
N LYS A 340 -2.86 5.90 -8.18
CA LYS A 340 -3.29 5.04 -9.28
C LYS A 340 -2.12 4.50 -10.09
N VAL A 341 -1.15 5.35 -10.41
CA VAL A 341 -0.14 4.99 -11.42
C VAL A 341 1.16 4.50 -10.79
N VAL A 342 1.54 5.05 -9.64
CA VAL A 342 2.89 4.84 -9.10
C VAL A 342 2.94 3.81 -7.97
N ILE A 343 1.93 3.73 -7.09
CA ILE A 343 1.97 2.81 -5.94
C ILE A 343 1.28 1.47 -6.29
N ASN A 344 0.04 1.52 -6.79
CA ASN A 344 -0.75 0.30 -7.01
C ASN A 344 -0.32 -0.51 -8.26
N ASP A 345 0.17 0.17 -9.30
CA ASP A 345 0.36 -0.43 -10.63
C ASP A 345 1.84 -0.74 -10.96
N PHE A 346 2.80 -0.38 -10.09
CA PHE A 346 4.17 -0.11 -10.56
C PHE A 346 5.02 -1.30 -11.03
N LEU A 347 4.70 -2.51 -10.58
CA LEU A 347 5.41 -3.71 -11.01
C LEU A 347 4.51 -4.74 -11.67
N LEU A 348 3.20 -4.45 -11.81
CA LEU A 348 2.24 -5.40 -12.33
C LEU A 348 2.56 -5.75 -13.78
N LEU A 349 2.64 -7.05 -14.06
CA LEU A 349 3.02 -7.58 -15.37
C LEU A 349 2.07 -7.10 -16.49
N TYR A 350 0.81 -6.83 -16.15
CA TYR A 350 -0.23 -6.40 -17.08
C TYR A 350 -0.22 -4.89 -17.43
N ARG A 351 0.67 -4.08 -16.85
CA ARG A 351 0.69 -2.62 -17.02
C ARG A 351 1.78 -2.13 -17.98
N ILE A 352 1.56 -0.94 -18.55
CA ILE A 352 2.47 -0.31 -19.53
C ILE A 352 3.72 0.22 -18.83
N GLN A 353 4.81 -0.52 -18.98
CA GLN A 353 6.07 -0.38 -18.24
C GLN A 353 6.74 1.00 -18.38
N ILE A 354 6.63 1.62 -19.56
CA ILE A 354 7.23 2.93 -19.85
C ILE A 354 6.63 4.03 -18.95
N ILE A 355 5.32 3.97 -18.70
CA ILE A 355 4.63 4.95 -17.87
C ILE A 355 5.16 4.86 -16.45
N VAL A 356 5.37 3.64 -15.97
CA VAL A 356 5.66 3.43 -14.56
C VAL A 356 7.12 3.76 -14.18
N ILE A 357 8.10 3.33 -14.98
CA ILE A 357 9.52 3.67 -14.73
C ILE A 357 9.80 5.13 -15.15
N GLY A 358 9.13 5.60 -16.20
CA GLY A 358 9.29 6.97 -16.70
C GLY A 358 8.74 8.03 -15.76
N LEU A 359 7.65 7.78 -15.03
CA LEU A 359 7.01 8.78 -14.18
C LEU A 359 7.90 9.29 -13.02
N PRO A 360 8.58 8.45 -12.22
CA PRO A 360 9.53 8.93 -11.23
C PRO A 360 10.64 9.79 -11.84
N ILE A 361 11.16 9.42 -13.01
CA ILE A 361 12.19 10.18 -13.74
C ILE A 361 11.64 11.54 -14.17
N ILE A 362 10.41 11.57 -14.71
CA ILE A 362 9.71 12.81 -15.09
C ILE A 362 9.50 13.70 -13.86
N LEU A 363 9.10 13.14 -12.71
CA LEU A 363 8.91 13.89 -11.47
C LEU A 363 10.23 14.51 -10.96
N ILE A 364 11.35 13.79 -11.07
CA ILE A 364 12.68 14.32 -10.74
C ILE A 364 13.04 15.46 -11.70
N ALA A 365 12.90 15.24 -13.01
CA ALA A 365 13.21 16.23 -14.03
C ALA A 365 12.37 17.51 -13.86
N LEU A 366 11.06 17.35 -13.63
CA LEU A 366 10.16 18.46 -13.30
C LEU A 366 10.61 19.19 -12.04
N GLY A 367 10.95 18.47 -10.98
CA GLY A 367 11.49 19.06 -9.75
C GLY A 367 12.72 19.96 -10.02
N ILE A 368 13.68 19.47 -10.81
CA ILE A 368 14.88 20.22 -11.20
C ILE A 368 14.51 21.47 -11.99
N ILE A 369 13.63 21.34 -12.99
CA ILE A 369 13.16 22.46 -13.83
C ILE A 369 12.49 23.53 -12.96
N LEU A 370 11.65 23.12 -12.00
CA LEU A 370 10.96 24.04 -11.08
C LEU A 370 11.97 24.76 -10.18
N ALA A 371 12.95 24.05 -9.63
CA ALA A 371 14.02 24.68 -8.84
C ALA A 371 14.81 25.71 -9.65
N LEU A 372 15.13 25.41 -10.92
CA LEU A 372 15.80 26.34 -11.83
C LEU A 372 14.91 27.54 -12.18
N ARG A 373 13.60 27.35 -12.37
CA ARG A 373 12.65 28.45 -12.61
C ARG A 373 12.51 29.37 -11.41
N ILE A 374 12.47 28.84 -10.18
CA ILE A 374 12.50 29.65 -8.96
C ILE A 374 13.73 30.56 -8.99
N LYS A 375 14.92 29.99 -9.24
CA LYS A 375 16.17 30.76 -9.35
C LYS A 375 16.16 31.78 -10.49
N LYS A 376 15.61 31.44 -11.66
CA LYS A 376 15.55 32.35 -12.83
C LYS A 376 14.59 33.52 -12.62
N SER A 377 13.49 33.32 -11.91
CA SER A 377 12.51 34.39 -11.62
C SER A 377 13.13 35.58 -10.87
N ILE A 378 14.24 35.34 -10.17
CA ILE A 378 14.98 36.33 -9.38
C ILE A 378 15.90 37.17 -10.26
N LYS A 379 16.69 36.52 -11.14
CA LYS A 379 17.59 37.23 -12.08
C LYS A 379 16.84 38.24 -12.94
N LYS A 380 15.56 37.99 -13.24
CA LYS A 380 14.72 38.94 -13.98
C LYS A 380 14.26 40.14 -13.14
N ARG A 381 14.06 39.95 -11.83
CA ARG A 381 13.75 41.06 -10.91
C ARG A 381 14.96 41.96 -10.69
N ASP A 382 16.17 41.41 -10.79
CA ASP A 382 17.44 42.15 -10.72
C ASP A 382 17.72 43.07 -11.94
N ILE A 383 16.94 42.99 -13.04
CA ILE A 383 17.12 43.83 -14.24
C ILE A 383 16.13 45.00 -14.28
N LEU A 384 15.06 44.92 -13.47
CA LEU A 384 13.97 45.92 -13.43
C LEU A 384 14.16 46.97 -12.32
N TYR A 385 15.20 46.83 -11.50
CA TYR A 385 15.70 47.78 -10.51
C TYR A 385 17.19 48.00 -10.78
#